data_AF-A0A2S5LGE7-F1
#
_entry.id   AF-A0A2S5LGE7-F1
#
_cell.length_a   1.000
_cell.length_b   1.000
_cell.length_c   1.000
_cell.angle_alpha   90.00
_cell.angle_beta   90.00
_cell.angle_gamma   90.00
#
_symmetry.space_group_name_H-M   'P 1'
#
loop_
_entity.id
_entity.type
_entity.pdbx_description
1 polymer ?
#
loop_
_entity_poly.entity_id
_entity_poly.type
_entity_poly.pdbx_seq_one_letter_code
_entity_poly.pdbx_strand_id
1 'polypeptide(L)'
;MNTLNLQQAAVFLKIHPVTLGDKARTGEIPGAKIGKCWVFVDIDLISYIRAQYKWRDLQGEKVEVLQCHSSNGKDPLIGGSKSPTTVEQYRKALELPTKPKLQSITTS
;
A
#
# COMPACT_ATOMS: atom_id res chain seq x y z
N MET A 1 -14.41 -3.93 25.91
CA MET A 1 -13.23 -4.81 25.86
C MET A 1 -13.52 -5.97 26.78
N ASN A 2 -13.88 -7.10 26.19
CA ASN A 2 -14.27 -8.31 26.89
C ASN A 2 -13.26 -9.41 26.56
N THR A 3 -12.89 -10.19 27.56
CA THR A 3 -12.07 -11.39 27.37
C THR A 3 -12.96 -12.59 27.08
N LEU A 4 -12.57 -13.40 26.11
CA LEU A 4 -13.26 -14.61 25.67
C LEU A 4 -12.42 -15.84 25.97
N ASN A 5 -13.05 -16.90 26.45
CA ASN A 5 -12.44 -18.22 26.54
C ASN A 5 -12.35 -18.88 25.16
N LEU A 6 -11.53 -19.93 25.04
CA LEU A 6 -11.36 -20.71 23.80
C LEU A 6 -12.67 -21.06 23.09
N GLN A 7 -13.67 -21.56 23.83
CA GLN A 7 -14.97 -21.94 23.25
C GLN A 7 -15.76 -20.72 22.76
N GLN A 8 -15.73 -19.62 23.50
CA GLN A 8 -16.42 -18.39 23.12
C GLN A 8 -15.76 -17.74 21.90
N ALA A 9 -14.43 -17.71 21.87
CA ALA A 9 -13.66 -17.21 20.74
C ALA A 9 -13.85 -18.09 19.48
N ALA A 10 -13.97 -19.41 19.66
CA ALA A 10 -14.27 -20.36 18.58
C ALA A 10 -15.64 -20.09 17.96
N VAL A 11 -16.66 -19.90 18.80
CA VAL A 11 -18.02 -19.52 18.36
C VAL A 11 -18.01 -18.15 17.67
N PHE A 12 -17.26 -17.18 18.21
CA PHE A 12 -17.14 -15.83 17.66
C PHE A 12 -16.51 -15.82 16.26
N LEU A 13 -15.41 -16.54 16.07
CA LEU A 13 -14.73 -16.66 14.78
C LEU A 13 -15.35 -17.70 13.84
N LYS A 14 -16.35 -18.46 14.29
CA LYS A 14 -16.97 -19.58 13.56
C LYS A 14 -15.97 -20.68 13.16
N ILE A 15 -15.02 -21.00 14.03
CA ILE A 15 -13.97 -22.02 13.82
C ILE A 15 -14.08 -23.08 14.92
N HIS A 16 -13.68 -24.32 14.63
CA HIS A 16 -13.62 -25.37 15.65
C HIS A 16 -12.60 -25.03 16.76
N PRO A 17 -12.91 -25.25 18.06
CA PRO A 17 -12.04 -24.83 19.17
C PRO A 17 -10.65 -25.45 19.16
N VAL A 18 -10.51 -26.68 18.67
CA VAL A 18 -9.19 -27.34 18.54
C VAL A 18 -8.32 -26.59 17.53
N THR A 19 -8.87 -26.29 16.35
CA THR A 19 -8.18 -25.53 15.30
C THR A 19 -7.83 -24.13 15.77
N LEU A 20 -8.72 -23.47 16.52
CA LEU A 20 -8.43 -22.18 17.13
C LEU A 20 -7.26 -22.26 18.12
N GLY A 21 -7.22 -23.30 18.95
CA GLY A 21 -6.14 -23.54 19.90
C GLY A 21 -4.79 -23.80 19.22
N ASP A 22 -4.78 -24.52 18.10
CA ASP A 22 -3.57 -24.75 17.31
C ASP A 22 -3.09 -23.45 16.65
N LYS A 23 -4.00 -22.65 16.07
CA LYS A 23 -3.67 -21.34 15.49
C LYS A 23 -3.18 -20.32 16.51
N ALA A 24 -3.73 -20.34 17.72
CA ALA A 24 -3.25 -19.51 18.83
C ALA A 24 -1.85 -19.98 19.29
N ARG A 25 -1.58 -21.29 19.26
CA ARG A 25 -0.25 -21.85 19.57
C ARG A 25 0.79 -21.51 18.52
N THR A 26 0.43 -21.49 17.23
CA THR A 26 1.33 -21.07 16.15
C THR A 26 1.54 -19.57 16.09
N GLY A 27 0.74 -18.78 16.84
CA GLY A 27 0.80 -17.32 16.85
C GLY A 27 0.09 -16.66 15.67
N GLU A 28 -0.72 -17.40 14.90
CA GLU A 28 -1.53 -16.85 13.81
C GLU A 28 -2.69 -16.00 14.32
N ILE A 29 -3.32 -16.43 15.42
CA ILE A 29 -4.44 -15.72 16.04
C ILE A 29 -3.96 -15.09 17.35
N PRO A 30 -4.22 -13.79 17.59
CA PRO A 30 -3.82 -13.13 18.81
C PRO A 30 -4.58 -13.70 20.00
N GLY A 31 -3.85 -14.34 20.91
CA GLY A 31 -4.38 -14.92 22.13
C GLY A 31 -3.26 -15.23 23.12
N ALA A 32 -3.57 -15.17 24.40
CA ALA A 32 -2.62 -15.45 25.47
C ALA A 32 -3.00 -16.75 26.18
N LYS A 33 -2.00 -17.59 26.46
CA LYS A 33 -2.18 -18.77 27.31
C LYS A 33 -1.93 -18.38 28.76
N ILE A 34 -3.00 -18.27 29.54
CA ILE A 34 -2.95 -17.91 30.96
C ILE A 34 -3.15 -19.19 31.77
N GLY A 35 -2.04 -19.73 32.28
CA GLY A 35 -2.02 -21.03 32.94
C GLY A 35 -2.41 -22.16 31.98
N LYS A 36 -3.54 -22.83 32.27
CA LYS A 36 -4.08 -23.93 31.44
C LYS A 36 -5.09 -23.46 30.39
N CYS A 37 -5.58 -22.22 30.49
CA CYS A 37 -6.65 -21.71 29.65
C CYS A 37 -6.11 -20.75 28.58
N TRP A 38 -6.74 -20.77 27.41
CA TRP A 38 -6.54 -19.74 26.40
C TRP A 38 -7.53 -18.60 26.61
N VAL A 39 -7.02 -17.38 26.61
CA VAL A 39 -7.78 -16.15 26.76
C VAL A 39 -7.53 -15.27 25.54
N PHE A 40 -8.63 -14.80 24.95
CA PHE A 40 -8.64 -13.94 23.78
C PHE A 40 -9.29 -12.62 24.14
N VAL A 41 -8.85 -11.54 23.51
CA VAL A 41 -9.49 -10.23 23.66
C VAL A 41 -10.37 -9.99 22.43
N ASP A 42 -11.61 -9.56 22.66
CA ASP A 42 -12.57 -9.24 21.60
C ASP A 42 -11.99 -8.29 20.52
N ILE A 43 -11.35 -7.21 20.95
CA ILE A 43 -10.73 -6.21 20.06
C ILE A 43 -9.67 -6.85 19.16
N ASP A 44 -8.84 -7.74 19.70
CA ASP A 44 -7.76 -8.39 18.94
C ASP A 44 -8.31 -9.37 17.91
N LEU A 45 -9.37 -10.12 18.27
CA LEU A 45 -10.06 -11.00 17.31
C LEU A 45 -10.71 -10.19 16.19
N ILE A 46 -11.32 -9.04 16.49
CA ILE A 46 -11.88 -8.14 15.48
C ILE A 46 -10.76 -7.60 14.57
N SER A 47 -9.62 -7.21 15.14
CA SER A 47 -8.45 -6.77 14.37
C SER A 47 -7.96 -7.87 13.43
N TYR A 48 -7.91 -9.12 13.91
CA TYR A 48 -7.59 -10.28 13.08
C TYR A 48 -8.58 -10.44 11.92
N ILE A 49 -9.89 -10.33 12.16
CA ILE A 49 -10.90 -10.39 11.09
C ILE A 49 -10.65 -9.28 10.05
N ARG A 50 -10.38 -8.05 10.52
CA ARG A 50 -10.11 -6.89 9.64
C ARG A 50 -8.87 -7.10 8.78
N ALA A 51 -7.82 -7.70 9.33
CA ALA A 51 -6.61 -8.02 8.59
C ALA A 51 -6.84 -9.09 7.49
N GLN A 52 -7.86 -9.94 7.64
CA GLN A 52 -8.20 -10.96 6.64
C GLN A 52 -9.02 -10.42 5.47
N TYR A 53 -9.49 -9.17 5.53
CA TYR A 53 -10.11 -8.53 4.37
C TYR A 53 -9.07 -8.41 3.26
N LYS A 54 -9.10 -9.33 2.29
CA LYS A 54 -8.42 -9.12 1.02
C LYS A 54 -8.96 -7.84 0.41
N TRP A 55 -8.09 -6.92 -0.01
CA TRP A 55 -8.46 -5.72 -0.76
C TRP A 55 -9.16 -6.14 -2.06
N ARG A 56 -10.47 -6.28 -1.98
CA ARG A 56 -11.40 -6.35 -3.10
C ARG A 56 -12.37 -5.22 -2.82
N ASP A 57 -12.01 -4.04 -3.31
CA ASP A 57 -12.85 -2.85 -3.38
C ASP A 57 -13.45 -2.31 -2.07
N LEU A 58 -12.65 -1.56 -1.31
CA LEU A 58 -13.13 -0.27 -0.83
C LEU A 58 -12.65 0.78 -1.83
N GLN A 59 -13.46 1.03 -2.86
CA GLN A 59 -13.37 2.27 -3.61
C GLN A 59 -13.54 3.42 -2.61
N GLY A 60 -12.46 4.13 -2.30
CA GLY A 60 -12.58 5.33 -1.47
C GLY A 60 -11.35 5.82 -0.69
N GLU A 61 -10.16 5.24 -0.77
CA GLU A 61 -8.97 5.96 -0.30
C GLU A 61 -7.72 5.51 -1.05
N LYS A 62 -7.31 6.34 -2.01
CA LYS A 62 -6.10 6.18 -2.80
C LYS A 62 -4.90 6.47 -1.87
N VAL A 63 -4.45 5.48 -1.12
CA VAL A 63 -3.05 5.49 -0.66
C VAL A 63 -2.22 5.26 -1.92
N GLU A 64 -1.68 6.35 -2.45
CA GLU A 64 -0.79 6.34 -3.60
C GLU A 64 0.45 5.52 -3.22
N VAL A 65 0.42 4.22 -3.52
CA VAL A 65 1.65 3.42 -3.60
C VAL A 65 2.41 3.98 -4.79
N LEU A 66 3.27 4.96 -4.52
CA LEU A 66 4.24 5.56 -5.44
C LEU A 66 5.34 4.55 -5.81
N GLN A 67 4.95 3.44 -6.40
CA GLN A 67 5.90 2.57 -7.08
C GLN A 67 5.32 2.13 -8.41
N CYS A 68 5.38 3.03 -9.38
CA CYS A 68 5.13 2.74 -10.79
C CYS A 68 6.08 1.64 -11.26
N HIS A 69 5.53 0.46 -11.54
CA HIS A 69 6.25 -0.66 -12.17
C HIS A 69 6.70 -0.37 -13.61
N SER A 70 6.35 0.78 -14.19
CA SER A 70 6.81 1.21 -15.52
C SER A 70 8.24 1.75 -15.54
N SER A 71 8.89 1.92 -14.39
CA SER A 71 10.27 2.42 -14.29
C SER A 71 11.36 1.39 -14.60
N ASN A 72 10.99 0.15 -14.96
CA ASN A 72 11.95 -0.84 -15.45
C ASN A 72 12.05 -0.87 -16.99
N GLY A 73 11.88 0.28 -17.63
CA GLY A 73 12.22 0.47 -19.03
C GLY A 73 13.73 0.49 -19.20
N LYS A 74 14.34 -0.64 -19.59
CA LYS A 74 15.63 -0.58 -20.28
C LYS A 74 15.38 0.20 -21.56
N ASP A 75 15.95 1.40 -21.68
CA ASP A 75 15.92 2.15 -22.93
C ASP A 75 16.43 1.26 -24.06
N PRO A 76 15.62 0.92 -25.09
CA PRO A 76 16.14 0.24 -26.26
C PRO A 76 17.09 1.20 -26.97
N LEU A 77 18.39 0.88 -27.01
CA LEU A 77 19.27 1.41 -28.02
C LEU A 77 18.72 0.95 -29.38
N ILE A 78 18.23 1.89 -30.19
CA ILE A 78 17.85 1.74 -31.60
C ILE A 78 16.41 1.26 -31.81
N GLY A 79 15.59 2.13 -32.39
CA GLY A 79 14.23 1.78 -32.82
C GLY A 79 13.21 2.93 -32.89
N GLY A 80 13.64 4.19 -32.98
CA GLY A 80 12.73 5.32 -33.19
C GLY A 80 13.24 6.22 -34.30
N SER A 81 12.41 6.42 -35.34
CA SER A 81 12.66 7.46 -36.33
C SER A 81 12.52 8.82 -35.64
N LYS A 82 13.65 9.41 -35.23
CA LYS A 82 13.67 10.78 -34.71
C LYS A 82 13.78 11.70 -35.91
N SER A 83 12.64 12.04 -36.52
CA SER A 83 12.56 13.19 -37.42
C SER A 83 13.01 14.42 -36.64
N PRO A 84 14.07 15.14 -37.05
CA PRO A 84 14.58 16.32 -36.33
C PRO A 84 13.49 17.36 -36.07
N THR A 85 12.54 17.45 -37.00
CA THR A 85 11.40 18.36 -37.00
C THR A 85 10.47 18.17 -35.81
N THR A 86 10.26 16.93 -35.36
CA THR A 86 9.31 16.64 -34.28
C THR A 86 9.87 17.06 -32.92
N VAL A 87 11.17 16.84 -32.68
CA VAL A 87 11.83 17.19 -31.42
C VAL A 87 11.84 18.70 -31.21
N GLU A 88 12.05 19.49 -32.27
CA GLU A 88 11.97 20.96 -32.18
C GLU A 88 10.54 21.47 -31.92
N GLN A 89 9.53 20.85 -32.53
CA GLN A 89 8.14 21.23 -32.24
C GLN A 89 7.76 20.95 -30.78
N TYR A 90 8.24 19.84 -30.20
CA TYR A 90 8.04 19.57 -28.78
C TYR A 90 8.81 20.54 -27.88
N ARG A 91 10.05 20.92 -28.22
CA ARG A 91 10.80 21.94 -27.49
C ARG A 91 10.04 23.27 -27.46
N LYS A 92 9.63 23.74 -28.64
CA LYS A 92 8.84 24.98 -28.79
C LYS A 92 7.52 24.95 -28.01
N ALA A 93 6.83 23.81 -27.99
CA ALA A 93 5.56 23.67 -27.27
C ALA A 93 5.74 23.60 -25.74
N LEU A 94 6.91 23.13 -25.27
CA LEU A 94 7.23 22.98 -23.85
C LEU A 94 8.02 24.16 -23.27
N GLU A 95 8.41 25.14 -24.08
CA GLU A 95 9.07 26.36 -23.60
C GLU A 95 8.15 27.14 -22.64
N LEU A 96 8.39 26.95 -21.35
CA LEU A 96 7.89 27.81 -20.29
C LEU A 96 8.39 29.25 -20.54
N PRO A 97 7.56 30.29 -20.33
CA PRO A 97 8.01 31.67 -20.47
C PRO A 97 9.14 31.94 -19.48
N THR A 98 10.37 31.89 -19.97
CA THR A 98 11.54 32.28 -19.20
C THR A 98 11.51 33.80 -19.10
N LYS A 99 11.61 34.31 -17.87
CA LYS A 99 11.60 35.76 -17.58
C LYS A 99 12.58 36.50 -18.51
N PRO A 100 12.24 37.69 -19.01
CA PRO A 100 13.11 38.41 -19.93
C PRO A 100 14.46 38.73 -19.28
N LYS A 101 15.51 38.51 -20.07
CA LYS A 101 16.91 38.85 -19.73
C LYS A 101 17.02 40.37 -19.51
N LEU A 102 17.44 40.77 -18.32
CA LEU A 102 17.74 42.18 -18.03
C LEU A 102 18.90 42.62 -18.93
N GLN A 103 18.67 43.67 -19.72
CA GLN A 103 19.69 44.34 -20.51
C GLN A 103 20.49 45.25 -19.58
N SER A 104 21.82 45.14 -19.62
CA SER A 104 22.72 46.04 -18.89
C SER A 104 22.61 47.45 -19.46
N ILE A 105 22.31 48.42 -18.59
CA ILE A 105 22.30 49.85 -18.91
C ILE A 105 23.73 50.35 -18.75
N THR A 106 24.32 50.86 -19.84
CA THR A 106 25.62 51.54 -19.85
C THR A 106 25.47 52.93 -19.24
N THR A 107 26.29 53.27 -18.25
CA THR A 107 26.46 54.64 -17.74
C THR A 107 27.76 55.21 -18.30
N SER A 108 27.68 56.46 -18.78
CA SER A 108 28.74 57.27 -19.40
C SER A 108 29.97 57.48 -18.52
#